data_AF-A0A453R7J4-F1
#
_entry.id   AF-A0A453R7J4-F1
#
_cell.length_a   1.000
_cell.length_b   1.000
_cell.length_c   1.000
_cell.angle_alpha   90.00
_cell.angle_beta   90.00
_cell.angle_gamma   90.00
#
_symmetry.space_group_name_H-M   'P 1'
#
loop_
_entity.id
_entity.type
_entity.pdbx_description
1 polymer ?
#
loop_
_entity_poly.entity_id
_entity_poly.type
_entity_poly.pdbx_seq_one_letter_code
_entity_poly.pdbx_strand_id
1 'polypeptide(L)'
;MQGTDSGVDTYFGLCTYPGRELRHRIDLKVYPRNRYASGLLAWTGNDVLNRRLRILAESKGYVLDDTGLYLATQSSGGKRAGRSEAIVNCHEEKDVFDTLGFPYLEPHERNL
;
A
#
# COMPACT_ATOMS: atom_id res chain seq x y z
N MET A 1 -24.77 -2.92 8.54
CA MET A 1 -23.82 -2.60 7.45
C MET A 1 -22.43 -2.71 8.03
N GLN A 2 -21.72 -3.79 7.74
CA GLN A 2 -20.36 -4.01 8.22
C GLN A 2 -19.44 -3.19 7.31
N GLY A 3 -19.18 -1.94 7.70
CA GLY A 3 -18.11 -1.18 7.09
C GLY A 3 -16.82 -1.94 7.35
N THR A 4 -16.09 -2.29 6.30
CA THR A 4 -14.71 -2.75 6.42
C THR A 4 -13.88 -1.53 6.80
N ASP A 5 -13.96 -1.13 8.07
CA ASP A 5 -13.19 -0.01 8.56
C ASP A 5 -11.72 -0.47 8.62
N SER A 6 -10.98 -0.21 7.56
CA SER A 6 -9.54 -0.44 7.50
C SER A 6 -8.78 0.45 8.48
N GLY A 7 -9.47 1.37 9.16
CA GLY A 7 -8.89 2.43 9.98
C GLY A 7 -8.18 3.49 9.15
N VAL A 8 -8.43 3.53 7.82
CA VAL A 8 -7.76 4.45 6.90
C VAL A 8 -8.74 5.52 6.42
N ASP A 9 -8.50 6.75 6.85
CA ASP A 9 -9.24 7.91 6.36
C ASP A 9 -8.57 8.53 5.14
N THR A 10 -9.38 9.05 4.21
CA THR A 10 -8.89 9.62 2.96
C THR A 10 -9.61 10.92 2.65
N TYR A 11 -8.85 11.94 2.26
CA TYR A 11 -9.35 13.17 1.70
C TYR A 11 -8.64 13.45 0.37
N PHE A 12 -9.43 13.66 -0.68
CA PHE A 12 -8.94 14.12 -1.98
C PHE A 12 -9.62 15.44 -2.30
N GLY A 13 -8.83 16.47 -2.56
CA GLY A 13 -9.35 17.81 -2.71
C GLY A 13 -8.47 18.72 -3.53
N LEU A 14 -8.86 19.99 -3.51
CA LEU A 14 -8.13 21.08 -4.14
C LEU A 14 -7.71 22.07 -3.06
N CYS A 15 -6.45 22.52 -3.11
CA CYS A 15 -5.96 23.61 -2.28
C CYS A 15 -5.45 24.76 -3.15
N THR A 16 -5.47 25.96 -2.57
CA THR A 16 -4.99 27.18 -3.21
C THR A 16 -4.16 27.95 -2.19
N TYR A 17 -3.00 28.44 -2.61
CA TYR A 17 -2.19 29.32 -1.78
C TYR A 17 -2.85 30.70 -1.68
N PRO A 18 -2.79 31.39 -0.52
CA PRO A 18 -3.28 32.76 -0.40
C PRO A 18 -2.72 33.66 -1.51
N GLY A 19 -3.59 34.38 -2.21
CA GLY A 19 -3.22 35.28 -3.31
C GLY A 19 -2.87 34.61 -4.65
N ARG A 20 -3.11 33.31 -4.83
CA ARG A 20 -2.96 32.61 -6.13
C ARG A 20 -4.32 32.12 -6.63
N GLU A 21 -4.49 32.05 -7.95
CA GLU A 21 -5.71 31.50 -8.57
C GLU A 21 -5.59 30.00 -8.88
N LEU A 22 -4.35 29.53 -9.12
CA LEU A 22 -4.10 28.13 -9.47
C LEU A 22 -4.48 27.21 -8.29
N ARG A 23 -5.34 26.23 -8.58
CA ARG A 23 -5.73 25.16 -7.66
C ARG A 23 -4.79 23.97 -7.85
N HIS A 24 -4.32 23.40 -6.76
CA HIS A 24 -3.50 22.19 -6.74
C HIS A 24 -4.30 21.03 -6.17
N ARG A 25 -4.12 19.83 -6.70
CA ARG A 25 -4.66 18.61 -6.07
C ARG A 25 -3.90 18.36 -4.77
N ILE A 26 -4.63 18.05 -3.70
CA ILE A 26 -4.08 17.58 -2.44
C ILE A 26 -4.75 16.27 -2.07
N ASP A 27 -3.92 15.28 -1.74
CA ASP A 27 -4.34 13.95 -1.35
C ASP A 27 -3.81 13.70 0.07
N LEU A 28 -4.71 13.49 1.04
CA LEU A 28 -4.36 13.19 2.43
C LEU A 28 -4.87 11.80 2.78
N LYS A 29 -4.01 10.98 3.37
CA LYS A 29 -4.38 9.68 3.92
C LYS A 29 -3.86 9.53 5.33
N VAL A 30 -4.76 9.10 6.21
CA VAL A 30 -4.46 8.84 7.61
C VAL A 30 -4.47 7.34 7.80
N TYR A 31 -3.35 6.80 8.25
CA TYR A 31 -3.17 5.37 8.48
C TYR A 31 -2.96 5.09 9.96
N PRO A 32 -3.46 3.95 10.48
CA PRO A 32 -3.02 3.44 11.77
C PRO A 32 -1.51 3.14 11.71
N ARG A 33 -0.81 3.27 12.85
CA ARG A 33 0.66 3.17 12.88
C ARG A 33 1.21 1.88 12.30
N ASN A 34 0.53 0.76 12.48
CA ASN A 34 0.94 -0.55 11.94
C ASN A 34 0.76 -0.69 10.42
N ARG A 35 0.20 0.31 9.73
CA ARG A 35 0.05 0.34 8.27
C ARG A 35 1.05 1.31 7.61
N TYR A 36 1.91 1.94 8.40
CA TYR A 36 2.85 2.97 7.95
C TYR A 36 3.73 2.49 6.79
N ALA A 37 4.34 1.32 6.90
CA ALA A 37 5.25 0.78 5.88
C ALA A 37 4.56 0.61 4.51
N SER A 38 3.43 -0.09 4.48
CA SER A 38 2.69 -0.34 3.24
C SER A 38 2.06 0.93 2.66
N GLY A 39 1.56 1.83 3.51
CA GLY A 39 1.02 3.12 3.09
C GLY A 39 2.08 4.02 2.48
N LEU A 40 3.25 4.14 3.12
CA LEU A 40 4.36 4.92 2.60
C LEU A 40 4.86 4.38 1.26
N LEU A 41 5.02 3.06 1.15
CA LEU A 41 5.43 2.39 -0.09
C LEU A 41 4.45 2.66 -1.24
N ALA A 42 3.16 2.47 -0.99
CA ALA A 42 2.13 2.65 -2.01
C ALA A 42 2.04 4.10 -2.51
N TRP A 43 2.17 5.08 -1.61
CA TRP A 43 2.01 6.52 -1.93
C TRP A 43 3.31 7.21 -2.36
N THR A 44 4.46 6.59 -2.13
CA THR A 44 5.73 6.99 -2.75
C THR A 44 5.80 6.48 -4.18
N GLY A 45 5.32 5.25 -4.44
CA GLY A 45 5.32 4.64 -5.75
C GLY A 45 6.73 4.32 -6.29
N ASN A 46 6.92 4.16 -7.60
CA ASN A 46 5.93 4.39 -8.66
C ASN A 46 4.91 3.23 -8.83
N ASP A 47 3.91 3.43 -9.69
CA ASP A 47 2.84 2.45 -9.95
C ASP A 47 3.36 1.12 -10.55
N VAL A 48 4.46 1.18 -11.33
CA VAL A 48 5.08 0.00 -11.93
C VAL A 48 5.70 -0.88 -10.84
N LEU A 49 6.49 -0.30 -9.94
CA LEU A 49 7.07 -1.00 -8.79
C LEU A 49 5.95 -1.55 -7.90
N ASN A 50 4.95 -0.74 -7.56
CA ASN A 50 3.80 -1.16 -6.75
C ASN A 50 3.07 -2.37 -7.37
N ARG A 51 2.91 -2.40 -8.70
CA ARG A 51 2.30 -3.54 -9.38
C ARG A 51 3.19 -4.78 -9.33
N ARG A 52 4.51 -4.62 -9.52
CA ARG A 52 5.47 -5.73 -9.45
C ARG A 52 5.50 -6.35 -8.05
N LEU A 53 5.56 -5.54 -7.00
CA LEU A 53 5.55 -6.02 -5.62
C LEU A 53 4.25 -6.74 -5.28
N ARG A 54 3.09 -6.27 -5.78
CA ARG A 54 1.81 -6.97 -5.60
C ARG A 54 1.77 -8.35 -6.26
N ILE A 55 2.29 -8.46 -7.50
CA ILE A 55 2.39 -9.75 -8.20
C ILE A 55 3.35 -10.70 -7.46
N LEU A 56 4.46 -10.17 -6.94
CA LEU A 56 5.43 -10.95 -6.17
C LEU A 56 4.85 -11.39 -4.81
N ALA A 57 4.05 -10.55 -4.16
CA ALA A 57 3.31 -10.92 -2.96
C ALA A 57 2.35 -12.08 -3.24
N GLU A 58 1.55 -11.98 -4.31
CA GLU A 58 0.62 -13.04 -4.70
C GLU A 58 1.35 -14.38 -4.95
N SER A 59 2.49 -14.37 -5.65
CA SER A 59 3.27 -15.59 -5.92
C SER A 59 3.88 -16.22 -4.67
N LYS A 60 3.99 -15.45 -3.58
CA LYS A 60 4.53 -15.87 -2.28
C LYS A 60 3.45 -16.17 -1.24
N GLY A 61 2.17 -16.18 -1.63
CA GLY A 61 1.07 -16.44 -0.71
C GLY A 61 0.70 -15.25 0.18
N TYR A 62 0.99 -14.03 -0.28
CA TYR A 62 0.61 -12.79 0.37
C TYR A 62 -0.33 -11.95 -0.50
N VAL A 63 -1.02 -11.01 0.14
CA VAL A 63 -1.74 -9.91 -0.51
C VAL A 63 -1.14 -8.61 0.00
N LEU A 64 -0.63 -7.77 -0.90
CA LEU A 64 -0.11 -6.44 -0.58
C LEU A 64 -1.05 -5.36 -1.10
N ASP A 65 -1.45 -4.44 -0.23
CA ASP A 65 -2.13 -3.20 -0.59
C ASP A 65 -1.56 -2.02 0.21
N ASP A 66 -2.11 -0.81 0.05
CA ASP A 66 -1.66 0.37 0.77
C ASP A 66 -2.01 0.34 2.27
N THR A 67 -2.80 -0.63 2.70
CA THR A 67 -3.21 -0.84 4.09
C THR A 67 -2.44 -1.96 4.77
N GLY A 68 -1.63 -2.75 4.07
CA GLY A 68 -0.79 -3.76 4.70
C GLY A 68 -0.29 -4.86 3.76
N LEU A 69 0.56 -5.73 4.33
CA LEU A 69 0.90 -7.04 3.80
C LEU A 69 0.15 -8.10 4.60
N TYR A 70 -0.60 -8.98 3.94
CA TYR A 70 -1.49 -9.95 4.56
C TYR A 70 -1.19 -11.35 4.05
N LEU A 71 -1.49 -12.38 4.84
CA LEU A 71 -1.51 -13.75 4.34
C LEU A 71 -2.68 -13.93 3.37
N ALA A 72 -2.42 -14.59 2.24
CA ALA A 72 -3.43 -14.94 1.25
C ALA A 72 -4.31 -16.10 1.76
N THR A 73 -5.63 -15.99 1.61
CA THR A 73 -6.56 -17.08 1.90
C THR A 73 -6.73 -17.97 0.68
N GLN A 74 -6.80 -19.29 0.89
CA GLN A 74 -7.08 -20.21 -0.20
C GLN A 74 -8.50 -19.96 -0.74
N SER A 75 -8.60 -19.62 -2.02
CA SER A 75 -9.90 -19.61 -2.70
C SER A 75 -10.18 -20.99 -3.27
N SER A 76 -11.21 -21.67 -2.78
CA SER A 76 -11.77 -22.83 -3.47
C SER A 76 -12.32 -22.40 -4.83
N GLY A 77 -11.73 -22.89 -5.94
CA GLY A 77 -12.29 -22.74 -7.29
C GLY A 77 -11.67 -21.69 -8.22
N GLY A 78 -10.38 -21.37 -8.08
CA GLY A 78 -9.64 -20.59 -9.11
C GLY A 78 -9.90 -19.08 -9.13
N LYS A 79 -10.58 -18.53 -8.12
CA LYS A 79 -10.65 -17.07 -7.91
C LYS A 79 -9.38 -16.57 -7.21
N ARG A 80 -9.10 -15.26 -7.34
CA ARG A 80 -8.01 -14.58 -6.60
C ARG A 80 -8.12 -14.91 -5.11
N ALA A 81 -6.99 -15.24 -4.50
CA ALA A 81 -6.89 -15.42 -3.06
C ALA A 81 -7.39 -14.16 -2.34
N GLY A 82 -8.24 -14.33 -1.33
CA GLY A 82 -8.67 -13.22 -0.49
C GLY A 82 -7.55 -12.79 0.45
N ARG A 83 -7.72 -11.66 1.13
CA ARG A 83 -6.83 -11.29 2.24
C ARG A 83 -7.36 -11.88 3.54
N SER A 84 -6.47 -12.44 4.35
CA SER A 84 -6.80 -12.82 5.74
C SER A 84 -6.82 -11.59 6.65
N GLU A 85 -7.33 -11.75 7.87
CA GLU A 85 -7.20 -10.72 8.92
C GLU A 85 -5.78 -10.63 9.48
N ALA A 86 -4.95 -11.66 9.26
CA ALA A 86 -3.58 -11.72 9.73
C ALA A 86 -2.68 -10.79 8.89
N ILE A 87 -2.18 -9.74 9.54
CA ILE A 87 -1.19 -8.82 8.99
C ILE A 87 0.22 -9.35 9.27
N VAL A 88 1.09 -9.25 8.27
CA VAL A 88 2.54 -9.35 8.47
C VAL A 88 3.03 -8.04 9.05
N ASN A 89 3.60 -8.08 10.26
CA ASN A 89 4.12 -6.88 10.90
C ASN A 89 5.33 -6.33 10.14
N CYS A 90 5.14 -5.19 9.48
CA CYS A 90 6.18 -4.42 8.80
C CYS A 90 6.22 -3.03 9.47
N HIS A 91 7.36 -2.68 10.08
CA HIS A 91 7.57 -1.40 10.74
C HIS A 91 8.10 -0.33 9.79
N GLU A 92 8.89 -0.75 8.80
CA GLU A 92 9.45 0.10 7.73
C GLU A 92 9.23 -0.52 6.35
N GLU A 93 9.43 0.27 5.29
CA GLU A 93 9.27 -0.22 3.91
C GLU A 93 10.18 -1.42 3.65
N LYS A 94 11.42 -1.39 4.16
CA LYS A 94 12.41 -2.46 3.99
C LYS A 94 11.91 -3.83 4.44
N ASP A 95 11.10 -3.90 5.51
CA ASP A 95 10.50 -5.15 5.96
C ASP A 95 9.60 -5.79 4.89
N VAL A 96 8.88 -4.97 4.12
CA VAL A 96 8.04 -5.43 3.00
C VAL A 96 8.94 -6.02 1.90
N PHE A 97 10.02 -5.32 1.54
CA PHE A 97 11.00 -5.78 0.56
C PHE A 97 11.64 -7.11 0.96
N ASP A 98 12.12 -7.20 2.20
CA ASP A 98 12.75 -8.39 2.76
C ASP A 98 11.77 -9.57 2.80
N THR A 99 10.53 -9.35 3.25
CA THR A 99 9.47 -10.38 3.26
C THR A 99 9.18 -10.91 1.86
N LEU A 100 9.16 -10.02 0.86
CA LEU A 100 8.96 -10.39 -0.53
C LEU A 100 10.23 -10.91 -1.21
N GLY A 101 11.39 -10.85 -0.57
CA GLY A 101 12.68 -11.21 -1.15
C GLY A 101 13.01 -10.40 -2.39
N PHE A 102 12.66 -9.10 -2.39
CA PHE A 102 12.99 -8.14 -3.44
C PHE A 102 14.06 -7.17 -2.92
N PRO A 103 15.07 -6.79 -3.72
CA PRO A 103 16.07 -5.81 -3.28
C PRO A 103 15.42 -4.50 -2.85
N TYR A 104 15.83 -3.97 -1.70
CA TYR A 104 15.35 -2.66 -1.27
C TYR A 104 15.74 -1.58 -2.29
N LEU A 105 14.80 -0.70 -2.60
CA LEU A 105 15.00 0.45 -3.47
C LEU A 105 14.66 1.72 -2.69
N GLU A 106 15.63 2.63 -2.64
CA GLU A 106 15.42 3.99 -2.14
C GLU A 106 14.36 4.70 -2.99
N PRO A 107 13.59 5.67 -2.45
CA PRO A 107 12.53 6.35 -3.18
C PRO A 107 12.91 6.87 -4.58
N HIS A 108 14.15 7.36 -4.74
CA HIS A 108 14.65 7.91 -6.00
C HIS A 108 15.03 6.83 -7.04
N GLU A 109 15.14 5.57 -6.64
CA GLU A 109 15.45 4.42 -7.50
C GLU A 109 14.18 3.73 -8.03
N ARG A 110 13.00 4.14 -7.57
CA ARG A 110 11.71 3.47 -7.85
C ARG A 110 11.10 3.84 -9.20
N ASN A 111 11.72 4.74 -9.95
CA ASN A 111 11.32 5.10 -11.31
C ASN A 111 11.92 4.10 -12.33
N LEU A 112 11.35 2.89 -12.32
CA LEU A 112 11.66 1.79 -13.25
C LEU A 112 10.87 1.89 -14.55
#